data_AF-A0A0H2RLK4-F1
#
_entry.id   AF-A0A0H2RLK4-F1
#
_cell.length_a   1.000
_cell.length_b   1.000
_cell.length_c   1.000
_cell.angle_alpha   90.00
_cell.angle_beta   90.00
_cell.angle_gamma   90.00
#
_symmetry.space_group_name_H-M   'P 1'
#
loop_
_entity.id
_entity.type
_entity.pdbx_description
1 polymer ?
#
loop_
_entity_poly.entity_id
_entity_poly.type
_entity_poly.pdbx_seq_one_letter_code
_entity_poly.pdbx_strand_id
1 'polypeptide(L)'
;MSIIVGTLPAKHTVDPNGSLNIDVPIQLPPSNLDPGISFSYHSASQDMGDMGPGWVIRGLAVIERVGATKVQDGFLGSVNYDANDRFTLNGSRLMSIGNGQYRYEIEQWSKIVASGSDQSNPDYWTEYLPDGSYRVFGQTTDSNIKAQGSTTATRVWALCEYVDAFTNHVSYAYNSETDTGAYYISSIDYGGNNSLSMQHQRNVTFTYETRPDVFTRFVGGHKIYSDKRLASMTSSVNGGVVHTHTINYSLAPLTARSRVQSISLSDASSATVNPLSFDWNDAAPVSMAQQHYKDIGQAVKLMKFTLNQGCQIMQHRQ
;
A
#
# COMPACT_ATOMS: atom_id res chain seq x y z
N MET A 1 31.67 11.40 -12.38
CA MET A 1 30.30 10.91 -12.62
C MET A 1 30.13 9.68 -11.77
N SER A 2 29.25 9.74 -10.77
CA SER A 2 28.82 8.53 -10.06
C SER A 2 27.92 7.78 -11.02
N ILE A 3 28.33 6.60 -11.48
CA ILE A 3 27.44 5.72 -12.23
C ILE A 3 26.69 4.87 -11.20
N ILE A 4 25.36 4.87 -11.26
CA ILE A 4 24.60 3.92 -10.45
C ILE A 4 24.77 2.52 -11.05
N VAL A 5 25.26 1.57 -10.23
CA VAL A 5 25.48 0.17 -10.64
C VAL A 5 24.83 -0.72 -9.59
N GLY A 6 23.95 -1.62 -10.02
CA GLY A 6 23.32 -2.57 -9.11
C GLY A 6 21.98 -3.09 -9.62
N THR A 7 21.27 -3.75 -8.72
CA THR A 7 19.90 -4.23 -8.88
C THR A 7 19.06 -3.68 -7.74
N LEU A 8 17.78 -3.42 -7.99
CA LEU A 8 16.85 -3.12 -6.91
C LEU A 8 16.71 -4.34 -5.99
N PRO A 9 16.91 -4.19 -4.67
CA PRO A 9 16.70 -5.28 -3.73
C PRO A 9 15.20 -5.66 -3.71
N ALA A 10 14.92 -6.95 -3.70
CA ALA A 10 13.57 -7.47 -3.48
C ALA A 10 13.64 -8.66 -2.53
N LYS A 11 12.83 -8.63 -1.47
CA LYS A 11 12.64 -9.75 -0.55
C LYS A 11 11.33 -10.43 -0.91
N HIS A 12 11.30 -11.76 -0.86
CA HIS A 12 10.07 -12.51 -1.07
C HIS A 12 9.89 -13.56 0.04
N THR A 13 8.64 -13.77 0.42
CA THR A 13 8.24 -14.75 1.43
C THR A 13 6.91 -15.38 1.06
N VAL A 14 6.60 -16.54 1.65
CA VAL A 14 5.26 -17.14 1.59
C VAL A 14 4.69 -17.09 3.00
N ASP A 15 3.49 -16.54 3.14
CA ASP A 15 2.83 -16.45 4.44
C ASP A 15 2.23 -17.80 4.86
N PRO A 16 1.81 -17.96 6.14
CA PRO A 16 1.14 -19.19 6.60
C PRO A 16 -0.16 -19.55 5.87
N ASN A 17 -0.75 -18.61 5.12
CA ASN A 17 -1.96 -18.82 4.31
C ASN A 17 -1.62 -19.23 2.86
N GLY A 18 -0.33 -19.38 2.52
CA GLY A 18 0.13 -19.78 1.19
C GLY A 18 0.23 -18.63 0.18
N SER A 19 0.13 -17.37 0.61
CA SER A 19 0.22 -16.22 -0.27
C SER A 19 1.67 -15.77 -0.48
N LEU A 20 2.02 -15.43 -1.72
CA LEU A 20 3.30 -14.83 -2.06
C LEU A 20 3.31 -13.37 -1.63
N ASN A 21 4.36 -13.01 -0.91
CA ASN A 21 4.67 -11.65 -0.47
C ASN A 21 5.97 -11.20 -1.13
N ILE A 22 5.98 -10.01 -1.73
CA ILE A 22 7.21 -9.36 -2.22
C ILE A 22 7.32 -7.99 -1.56
N ASP A 23 8.52 -7.61 -1.16
CA ASP A 23 8.85 -6.30 -0.60
C ASP A 23 10.07 -5.73 -1.31
N VAL A 24 9.90 -4.57 -1.93
CA VAL A 24 10.93 -3.80 -2.61
C VAL A 24 11.23 -2.58 -1.73
N PRO A 25 12.21 -2.68 -0.82
CA PRO A 25 12.55 -1.58 0.07
C PRO A 25 13.12 -0.41 -0.74
N ILE A 26 12.66 0.79 -0.43
CA ILE A 26 13.08 2.01 -1.12
C ILE A 26 14.29 2.57 -0.37
N GLN A 27 15.42 2.69 -1.07
CA GLN A 27 16.61 3.31 -0.51
C GLN A 27 16.49 4.83 -0.55
N LEU A 28 16.24 5.42 0.62
CA LEU A 28 16.16 6.86 0.79
C LEU A 28 17.51 7.45 1.25
N PRO A 29 17.78 8.73 0.93
CA PRO A 29 18.89 9.46 1.53
C PRO A 29 18.89 9.34 3.07
N PRO A 30 20.03 8.96 3.70
CA PRO A 30 20.06 8.63 5.12
C PRO A 30 19.75 9.84 6.00
N SER A 31 19.01 9.64 7.09
CA SER A 31 18.72 10.64 8.12
C SER A 31 18.60 9.98 9.50
N ASN A 32 18.46 10.77 10.58
CA ASN A 32 18.30 10.22 11.93
C ASN A 32 16.98 9.45 12.12
N LEU A 33 15.94 9.79 11.35
CA LEU A 33 14.65 9.11 11.35
C LEU A 33 14.21 8.83 9.90
N ASP A 34 14.18 7.57 9.52
CA ASP A 34 13.75 7.13 8.20
C ASP A 34 12.23 6.89 8.18
N PRO A 35 11.50 7.33 7.13
CA PRO A 35 10.05 7.11 7.02
C PRO A 35 9.65 5.64 6.77
N GLY A 36 10.59 4.75 6.42
CA GLY A 36 10.36 3.32 6.33
C GLY A 36 9.38 2.90 5.23
N ILE A 37 9.53 3.44 4.02
CA ILE A 37 8.64 3.14 2.89
C ILE A 37 9.15 2.00 2.00
N SER A 38 8.23 1.20 1.47
CA SER A 38 8.53 0.15 0.49
C SER A 38 7.38 -0.02 -0.51
N PHE A 39 7.67 -0.62 -1.67
CA PHE A 39 6.62 -1.14 -2.54
C PHE A 39 6.43 -2.62 -2.22
N SER A 40 5.22 -3.02 -1.87
CA SER A 40 4.94 -4.39 -1.46
C SER A 40 3.80 -5.00 -2.26
N TYR A 41 3.97 -6.28 -2.59
CA TYR A 41 2.99 -7.11 -3.25
C TYR A 41 2.50 -8.23 -2.34
N HIS A 42 1.19 -8.51 -2.39
CA HIS A 42 0.57 -9.66 -1.74
C HIS A 42 -0.37 -10.38 -2.71
N SER A 43 -0.12 -11.65 -3.01
CA SER A 43 -0.83 -12.36 -4.09
C SER A 43 -2.32 -12.60 -3.83
N ALA A 44 -2.73 -12.69 -2.56
CA ALA A 44 -4.15 -12.82 -2.20
C ALA A 44 -4.85 -11.47 -1.96
N SER A 45 -4.14 -10.33 -2.08
CA SER A 45 -4.78 -9.03 -1.93
C SER A 45 -5.69 -8.75 -3.13
N GLN A 46 -6.93 -8.37 -2.82
CA GLN A 46 -7.94 -8.01 -3.82
C GLN A 46 -7.97 -6.50 -4.08
N ASP A 47 -7.15 -5.73 -3.35
CA ASP A 47 -7.15 -4.28 -3.43
C ASP A 47 -6.52 -3.80 -4.73
N MET A 48 -7.22 -2.91 -5.43
CA MET A 48 -6.77 -2.27 -6.67
C MET A 48 -6.00 -0.97 -6.39
N GLY A 49 -5.12 -0.98 -5.38
CA GLY A 49 -4.44 0.21 -4.87
C GLY A 49 -3.71 1.06 -5.93
N ASP A 50 -3.00 2.08 -5.47
CA ASP A 50 -2.36 3.08 -6.33
C ASP A 50 -1.36 2.49 -7.34
N MET A 51 -0.89 1.26 -7.13
CA MET A 51 0.06 0.57 -8.01
C MET A 51 -0.57 -0.64 -8.73
N GLY A 52 -1.89 -0.75 -8.75
CA GLY A 52 -2.61 -1.87 -9.33
C GLY A 52 -2.83 -3.04 -8.36
N PRO A 53 -3.45 -4.13 -8.83
CA PRO A 53 -3.90 -5.24 -7.98
C PRO A 53 -2.76 -5.87 -7.17
N GLY A 54 -2.97 -5.95 -5.86
CA GLY A 54 -2.07 -6.60 -4.92
C GLY A 54 -0.82 -5.79 -4.56
N TRP A 55 -0.59 -4.63 -5.18
CA TRP A 55 0.51 -3.73 -4.85
C TRP A 55 0.06 -2.59 -3.95
N VAL A 56 0.89 -2.27 -2.96
CA VAL A 56 0.69 -1.16 -2.03
C VAL A 56 2.00 -0.44 -1.73
N ILE A 57 1.90 0.84 -1.38
CA ILE A 57 3.00 1.60 -0.76
C ILE A 57 2.91 1.35 0.74
N ARG A 58 3.92 0.68 1.32
CA ARG A 58 4.02 0.50 2.78
C ARG A 58 4.66 1.71 3.44
N GLY A 59 4.46 1.84 4.76
CA GLY A 59 4.91 2.98 5.56
C GLY A 59 3.86 4.10 5.68
N LEU A 60 2.71 3.95 5.04
CA LEU A 60 1.60 4.90 5.08
C LEU A 60 0.48 4.37 5.99
N ALA A 61 0.65 4.55 7.30
CA ALA A 61 -0.33 4.04 8.26
C ALA A 61 -1.64 4.84 8.20
N VAL A 62 -2.77 4.17 8.41
CA VAL A 62 -4.10 4.80 8.39
C VAL A 62 -5.00 4.24 9.47
N ILE A 63 -5.83 5.11 10.04
CA ILE A 63 -7.00 4.71 10.82
C ILE A 63 -8.23 4.80 9.94
N GLU A 64 -9.01 3.72 9.90
CA GLU A 64 -10.23 3.61 9.11
C GLU A 64 -11.41 3.15 9.97
N ARG A 65 -12.61 3.42 9.49
CA ARG A 65 -13.84 2.87 10.05
C ARG A 65 -14.05 1.44 9.57
N VAL A 66 -14.55 0.59 10.46
CA VAL A 66 -14.97 -0.79 10.19
C VAL A 66 -16.30 -1.08 10.87
N GLY A 67 -16.99 -2.10 10.37
CA GLY A 67 -18.25 -2.56 10.96
C GLY A 67 -18.07 -3.15 12.37
N ALA A 68 -19.17 -3.15 13.11
CA ALA A 68 -19.28 -3.85 14.38
C ALA A 68 -19.57 -5.34 14.14
N THR A 69 -18.98 -6.22 14.96
CA THR A 69 -19.21 -7.67 14.88
C THR A 69 -19.92 -8.16 16.13
N LYS A 70 -20.78 -9.19 15.97
CA LYS A 70 -21.54 -9.76 17.10
C LYS A 70 -20.62 -10.28 18.22
N VAL A 71 -19.45 -10.80 17.84
CA VAL A 71 -18.47 -11.41 18.76
C VAL A 71 -17.75 -10.34 19.58
N GLN A 72 -17.27 -9.27 18.95
CA GLN A 72 -16.47 -8.23 19.62
C GLN A 72 -17.33 -7.14 20.27
N ASP A 73 -18.45 -6.78 19.64
CA ASP A 73 -19.24 -5.60 19.99
C ASP A 73 -20.64 -5.92 20.53
N GLY A 74 -21.07 -7.19 20.49
CA GLY A 74 -22.41 -7.61 20.92
C GLY A 74 -23.53 -7.32 19.92
N PHE A 75 -23.24 -6.66 18.80
CA PHE A 75 -24.17 -6.40 17.69
C PHE A 75 -23.46 -6.43 16.33
N LEU A 76 -24.23 -6.58 15.26
CA LEU A 76 -23.72 -6.51 13.89
C LEU A 76 -24.01 -5.11 13.33
N GLY A 77 -23.02 -4.47 12.73
CA GLY A 77 -23.17 -3.16 12.12
C GLY A 77 -22.23 -2.96 10.92
N SER A 78 -22.67 -2.17 9.94
CA SER A 78 -21.83 -1.66 8.85
C SER A 78 -21.27 -0.28 9.20
N VAL A 79 -20.32 0.21 8.39
CA VAL A 79 -19.86 1.60 8.48
C VAL A 79 -20.99 2.53 8.06
N ASN A 80 -21.44 3.39 8.96
CA ASN A 80 -22.53 4.36 8.73
C ASN A 80 -22.13 5.81 9.10
N TYR A 81 -20.88 6.03 9.52
CA TYR A 81 -20.37 7.32 10.01
C TYR A 81 -21.09 7.81 11.27
N ASP A 82 -21.35 6.88 12.20
CA ASP A 82 -22.03 7.14 13.47
C ASP A 82 -21.29 6.50 14.67
N ALA A 83 -21.89 6.54 15.86
CA ALA A 83 -21.32 5.98 17.10
C ALA A 83 -21.27 4.44 17.14
N ASN A 84 -21.91 3.75 16.20
CA ASN A 84 -21.88 2.28 16.10
C ASN A 84 -20.70 1.79 15.26
N ASP A 85 -20.04 2.68 14.52
CA ASP A 85 -18.82 2.39 13.82
C ASP A 85 -17.69 2.03 14.78
N ARG A 86 -16.72 1.31 14.24
CA ARG A 86 -15.55 0.86 14.97
C ARG A 86 -14.31 1.20 14.17
N PHE A 87 -13.13 1.08 14.76
CA PHE A 87 -11.91 1.57 14.14
C PHE A 87 -10.87 0.47 14.00
N THR A 88 -10.09 0.56 12.93
CA THR A 88 -8.87 -0.22 12.74
C THR A 88 -7.71 0.72 12.47
N LEU A 89 -6.51 0.32 12.90
CA LEU A 89 -5.25 0.93 12.48
C LEU A 89 -4.49 -0.09 11.64
N ASN A 90 -4.29 0.20 10.36
CA ASN A 90 -3.73 -0.72 9.36
C ASN A 90 -4.45 -2.09 9.34
N GLY A 91 -5.79 -2.07 9.40
CA GLY A 91 -6.62 -3.27 9.44
C GLY A 91 -6.66 -3.99 10.79
N SER A 92 -5.79 -3.66 11.74
CA SER A 92 -5.81 -4.24 13.09
C SER A 92 -6.87 -3.53 13.95
N ARG A 93 -7.74 -4.32 14.58
CA ARG A 93 -8.89 -3.82 15.33
C ARG A 93 -8.47 -2.99 16.54
N LEU A 94 -9.11 -1.83 16.72
CA LEU A 94 -8.99 -0.98 17.91
C LEU A 94 -10.19 -1.18 18.84
N MET A 95 -9.90 -1.38 20.13
CA MET A 95 -10.86 -1.58 21.21
C MET A 95 -10.83 -0.38 22.15
N SER A 96 -11.99 0.24 22.36
CA SER A 96 -12.12 1.38 23.28
C SER A 96 -11.96 0.92 24.73
N ILE A 97 -11.16 1.64 25.50
CA ILE A 97 -11.00 1.48 26.94
C ILE A 97 -11.61 2.66 27.72
N GLY A 98 -12.38 3.51 27.04
CA GLY A 98 -13.01 4.71 27.61
C GLY A 98 -12.17 5.98 27.49
N ASN A 99 -12.81 7.14 27.69
CA ASN A 99 -12.18 8.46 27.66
C ASN A 99 -11.37 8.75 26.37
N GLY A 100 -11.88 8.31 25.22
CA GLY A 100 -11.20 8.47 23.93
C GLY A 100 -9.92 7.63 23.76
N GLN A 101 -9.63 6.71 24.67
CA GLN A 101 -8.46 5.84 24.57
C GLN A 101 -8.81 4.48 23.99
N TYR A 102 -7.87 3.94 23.22
CA TYR A 102 -7.99 2.68 22.53
C TYR A 102 -6.71 1.83 22.71
N ARG A 103 -6.88 0.52 22.56
CA ARG A 103 -5.81 -0.47 22.44
C ARG A 103 -6.08 -1.34 21.22
N TYR A 104 -5.06 -2.01 20.71
CA TYR A 104 -5.30 -3.07 19.75
C TYR A 104 -6.03 -4.24 20.42
N GLU A 105 -6.90 -4.93 19.67
CA GLU A 105 -7.53 -6.17 20.13
C GLU A 105 -6.48 -7.24 20.47
N ILE A 106 -5.50 -7.41 19.59
CA ILE A 106 -4.28 -8.16 19.86
C ILE A 106 -3.23 -7.14 20.28
N GLU A 107 -2.90 -7.13 21.57
CA GLU A 107 -2.05 -6.10 22.18
C GLU A 107 -0.69 -5.96 21.48
N GLN A 108 -0.28 -4.71 21.26
CA GLN A 108 1.01 -4.31 20.67
C GLN A 108 1.79 -3.33 21.56
N TRP A 109 1.35 -3.15 22.80
CA TRP A 109 1.88 -2.22 23.80
C TRP A 109 1.87 -0.76 23.35
N SER A 110 0.96 -0.40 22.43
CA SER A 110 0.73 0.99 22.02
C SER A 110 -0.50 1.58 22.70
N LYS A 111 -0.47 2.89 22.93
CA LYS A 111 -1.62 3.66 23.44
C LYS A 111 -2.14 4.53 22.31
N ILE A 112 -3.38 4.31 21.91
CA ILE A 112 -4.04 5.12 20.88
C ILE A 112 -5.05 6.06 21.55
N VAL A 113 -5.05 7.33 21.18
CA VAL A 113 -5.92 8.37 21.72
C VAL A 113 -6.64 9.07 20.57
N ALA A 114 -7.98 9.04 20.61
CA ALA A 114 -8.85 9.85 19.78
C ALA A 114 -9.04 11.24 20.41
N SER A 115 -8.81 12.28 19.62
CA SER A 115 -8.94 13.67 20.04
C SER A 115 -10.07 14.36 19.28
N GLY A 116 -10.80 15.24 19.95
CA GLY A 116 -11.94 15.98 19.39
C GLY A 116 -13.15 15.95 20.31
N SER A 117 -14.20 16.69 19.94
CA SER A 117 -15.45 16.77 20.71
C SER A 117 -16.39 15.59 20.44
N ASP A 118 -16.30 14.98 19.27
CA ASP A 118 -17.09 13.82 18.86
C ASP A 118 -16.24 12.55 18.83
N GLN A 119 -16.46 11.66 19.80
CA GLN A 119 -15.74 10.38 19.85
C GLN A 119 -16.14 9.42 18.72
N SER A 120 -17.32 9.61 18.13
CA SER A 120 -17.75 8.83 16.96
C SER A 120 -17.12 9.32 15.66
N ASN A 121 -16.64 10.57 15.64
CA ASN A 121 -15.92 11.16 14.52
C ASN A 121 -14.78 12.08 15.01
N PRO A 122 -13.70 11.50 15.56
CA PRO A 122 -12.59 12.29 16.12
C PRO A 122 -11.98 13.24 15.10
N ASP A 123 -11.45 14.37 15.57
CA ASP A 123 -10.75 15.32 14.72
C ASP A 123 -9.42 14.73 14.26
N TYR A 124 -8.69 14.07 15.15
CA TYR A 124 -7.43 13.40 14.86
C TYR A 124 -7.14 12.31 15.89
N TRP A 125 -6.09 11.53 15.65
CA TRP A 125 -5.64 10.49 16.56
C TRP A 125 -4.14 10.61 16.83
N THR A 126 -3.72 10.17 18.02
CA THR A 126 -2.31 10.02 18.39
C THR A 126 -2.08 8.62 18.91
N GLU A 127 -1.09 7.94 18.35
CA GLU A 127 -0.60 6.67 18.85
C GLU A 127 0.77 6.86 19.48
N TYR A 128 0.92 6.41 20.72
CA TYR A 128 2.19 6.32 21.44
C TYR A 128 2.70 4.89 21.36
N LEU A 129 3.90 4.73 20.82
CA LEU A 129 4.56 3.45 20.60
C LEU A 129 5.44 3.08 21.81
N PRO A 130 5.75 1.79 22.01
CA PRO A 130 6.52 1.32 23.18
C PRO A 130 7.98 1.80 23.19
N ASP A 131 8.52 2.23 22.06
CA ASP A 131 9.87 2.79 21.93
C ASP A 131 9.96 4.30 22.29
N GLY A 132 8.84 4.90 22.70
CA GLY A 132 8.75 6.31 23.05
C GLY A 132 8.49 7.25 21.85
N SER A 133 8.41 6.70 20.64
CA SER A 133 7.96 7.44 19.47
C SER A 133 6.44 7.61 19.47
N TYR A 134 5.92 8.51 18.63
CA TYR A 134 4.49 8.66 18.42
C TYR A 134 4.15 8.95 16.96
N ARG A 135 2.92 8.58 16.57
CA ARG A 135 2.32 8.83 15.26
C ARG A 135 1.06 9.67 15.42
N VAL A 136 0.85 10.62 14.53
CA VAL A 136 -0.33 11.49 14.49
C VAL A 136 -1.10 11.24 13.19
N PHE A 137 -2.42 11.15 13.26
CA PHE A 137 -3.28 10.81 12.13
C PHE A 137 -4.41 11.81 11.96
N GLY A 138 -4.61 12.29 10.73
CA GLY A 138 -5.75 13.13 10.36
C GLY A 138 -5.77 14.52 11.00
N GLN A 139 -4.64 15.01 11.51
CA GLN A 139 -4.56 16.33 12.14
C GLN A 139 -4.51 17.46 11.11
N THR A 140 -3.97 17.20 9.92
CA THR A 140 -3.95 18.14 8.81
C THR A 140 -5.18 17.96 7.92
N THR A 141 -5.61 19.03 7.25
CA THR A 141 -6.80 19.00 6.36
C THR A 141 -6.72 17.93 5.29
N ASP A 142 -5.54 17.70 4.74
CA ASP A 142 -5.26 16.73 3.69
C ASP A 142 -5.09 15.28 4.21
N SER A 143 -4.83 15.07 5.50
CA SER A 143 -4.77 13.73 6.11
C SER A 143 -6.09 13.30 6.73
N ASN A 144 -7.03 14.22 6.94
CA ASN A 144 -8.40 13.94 7.39
C ASN A 144 -9.33 13.75 6.18
N ILE A 145 -9.34 12.54 5.60
CA ILE A 145 -10.07 12.28 4.37
C ILE A 145 -11.56 12.15 4.67
N LYS A 146 -12.35 13.11 4.20
CA LYS A 146 -13.81 13.10 4.35
C LYS A 146 -14.47 12.08 3.42
N ALA A 147 -15.63 11.59 3.83
CA ALA A 147 -16.50 10.82 2.96
C ALA A 147 -17.02 11.72 1.81
N GLN A 148 -17.01 11.22 0.58
CA GLN A 148 -17.35 12.02 -0.61
C GLN A 148 -18.75 12.65 -0.46
N GLY A 149 -18.86 13.96 -0.63
CA GLY A 149 -20.11 14.70 -0.46
C GLY A 149 -20.51 15.00 0.99
N SER A 150 -19.69 14.63 1.99
CA SER A 150 -19.85 15.03 3.38
C SER A 150 -18.85 16.11 3.77
N THR A 151 -19.27 17.06 4.62
CA THR A 151 -18.38 18.09 5.18
C THR A 151 -17.84 17.72 6.55
N THR A 152 -18.45 16.75 7.24
CA THR A 152 -18.12 16.40 8.63
C THR A 152 -17.56 14.98 8.76
N ALA A 153 -18.17 14.02 8.07
CA ALA A 153 -17.88 12.60 8.23
C ALA A 153 -16.48 12.27 7.71
N THR A 154 -15.59 11.87 8.61
CA THR A 154 -14.24 11.41 8.27
C THR A 154 -14.27 9.93 7.92
N ARG A 155 -13.71 9.59 6.77
CA ARG A 155 -13.55 8.22 6.26
C ARG A 155 -12.21 7.62 6.64
N VAL A 156 -11.13 8.41 6.53
CA VAL A 156 -9.77 7.97 6.84
C VAL A 156 -9.06 9.06 7.62
N TRP A 157 -8.36 8.68 8.68
CA TRP A 157 -7.33 9.50 9.30
C TRP A 157 -5.97 8.94 8.86
N ALA A 158 -5.36 9.56 7.87
CA ALA A 158 -4.06 9.15 7.36
C ALA A 158 -2.93 9.68 8.26
N LEU A 159 -1.82 8.95 8.35
CA LEU A 159 -0.62 9.36 9.08
C LEU A 159 -0.16 10.72 8.54
N CYS A 160 -0.06 11.74 9.39
CA CYS A 160 0.46 13.06 9.01
C CYS A 160 1.81 13.38 9.64
N GLU A 161 2.13 12.77 10.79
CA GLU A 161 3.41 12.97 11.47
C GLU A 161 3.89 11.68 12.17
N TYR A 162 5.18 11.41 12.09
CA TYR A 162 5.87 10.40 12.89
C TYR A 162 7.07 11.04 13.58
N VAL A 163 7.16 10.90 14.90
CA VAL A 163 8.19 11.55 15.73
C VAL A 163 8.85 10.54 16.65
N ASP A 164 10.18 10.49 16.65
CA ASP A 164 10.94 9.61 17.54
C ASP A 164 11.16 10.20 18.94
N ALA A 165 11.73 9.40 19.85
CA ALA A 165 12.04 9.83 21.21
C ALA A 165 13.08 10.97 21.30
N PHE A 166 13.83 11.24 20.22
CA PHE A 166 14.80 12.33 20.12
C PHE A 166 14.23 13.55 19.40
N THR A 167 12.92 13.56 19.14
CA THR A 167 12.17 14.61 18.44
C THR A 167 12.59 14.84 16.98
N ASN A 168 13.29 13.88 16.37
CA ASN A 168 13.36 13.82 14.92
C ASN A 168 11.97 13.50 14.40
N HIS A 169 11.57 14.08 13.27
CA HIS A 169 10.23 13.90 12.76
C HIS A 169 10.19 13.73 11.24
N VAL A 170 9.10 13.10 10.80
CA VAL A 170 8.69 12.88 9.42
C VAL A 170 7.29 13.45 9.26
N SER A 171 7.08 14.25 8.22
CA SER A 171 5.78 14.81 7.85
C SER A 171 5.26 14.18 6.57
N TYR A 172 3.95 13.91 6.50
CA TYR A 172 3.29 13.26 5.37
C TYR A 172 2.18 14.18 4.86
N ALA A 173 2.19 14.45 3.55
CA ALA A 173 1.19 15.27 2.89
C ALA A 173 0.46 14.47 1.81
N TYR A 174 -0.79 14.82 1.55
CA TYR A 174 -1.68 14.11 0.64
C TYR A 174 -2.40 15.07 -0.30
N ASN A 175 -2.84 14.54 -1.44
CA ASN A 175 -3.86 15.14 -2.27
C ASN A 175 -5.19 14.46 -1.95
N SER A 176 -6.07 15.13 -1.20
CA SER A 176 -7.43 14.65 -0.92
C SER A 176 -8.40 15.15 -2.00
N GLU A 177 -8.94 14.24 -2.80
CA GLU A 177 -9.82 14.56 -3.93
C GLU A 177 -11.29 14.48 -3.49
N THR A 178 -11.87 15.60 -3.05
CA THR A 178 -13.23 15.63 -2.46
C THR A 178 -14.33 15.18 -3.43
N ASP A 179 -14.14 15.44 -4.73
CA ASP A 179 -15.13 15.11 -5.76
C ASP A 179 -15.19 13.62 -6.08
N THR A 180 -14.05 12.93 -5.99
CA THR A 180 -13.95 11.50 -6.28
C THR A 180 -13.99 10.66 -5.01
N GLY A 181 -13.66 11.24 -3.85
CA GLY A 181 -13.48 10.54 -2.57
C GLY A 181 -12.14 9.80 -2.45
N ALA A 182 -11.30 9.85 -3.50
CA ALA A 182 -9.95 9.29 -3.48
C ALA A 182 -8.96 10.21 -2.75
N TYR A 183 -7.82 9.66 -2.36
CA TYR A 183 -6.71 10.43 -1.81
C TYR A 183 -5.41 9.72 -2.15
N TYR A 184 -4.34 10.49 -2.29
CA TYR A 184 -3.04 10.02 -2.75
C TYR A 184 -1.94 10.67 -1.93
N ILE A 185 -0.93 9.92 -1.47
CA ILE A 185 0.24 10.54 -0.83
C ILE A 185 0.91 11.48 -1.85
N SER A 186 1.23 12.71 -1.46
CA SER A 186 1.85 13.69 -2.34
C SER A 186 3.33 13.87 -2.02
N SER A 187 3.66 14.01 -0.72
CA SER A 187 5.04 14.07 -0.26
C SER A 187 5.27 13.47 1.12
N ILE A 188 6.53 13.10 1.36
CA ILE A 188 7.06 12.76 2.67
C ILE A 188 8.31 13.60 2.91
N ASP A 189 8.29 14.44 3.93
CA ASP A 189 9.37 15.35 4.30
C ASP A 189 10.03 14.85 5.59
N TYR A 190 11.36 14.76 5.61
CA TYR A 190 12.09 14.13 6.72
C TYR A 190 13.51 14.70 6.91
N GLY A 191 14.17 14.23 7.98
CA GLY A 191 15.46 14.76 8.43
C GLY A 191 15.35 16.09 9.19
N GLY A 192 14.18 16.39 9.73
CA GLY A 192 13.94 17.54 10.61
C GLY A 192 13.98 17.14 12.09
N ASN A 193 14.07 18.13 12.98
CA ASN A 193 14.05 17.93 14.44
C ASN A 193 13.29 19.06 15.13
N ASN A 194 12.24 18.71 15.89
CA ASN A 194 11.32 19.67 16.50
C ASN A 194 12.01 20.50 17.61
N SER A 195 12.77 19.84 18.50
CA SER A 195 13.43 20.54 19.63
C SER A 195 14.55 21.47 19.17
N LEU A 196 15.26 21.10 18.11
CA LEU A 196 16.34 21.89 17.51
C LEU A 196 15.84 22.89 16.46
N SER A 197 14.53 22.92 16.17
CA SER A 197 13.94 23.72 15.09
C SER A 197 14.60 23.49 13.72
N MET A 198 15.08 22.26 13.48
CA MET A 198 15.71 21.88 12.22
C MET A 198 14.62 21.55 11.20
N GLN A 199 14.62 22.28 10.10
CA GLN A 199 13.73 22.03 8.96
C GLN A 199 14.05 20.70 8.28
N HIS A 200 13.06 20.11 7.62
CA HIS A 200 13.27 18.97 6.73
C HIS A 200 14.25 19.35 5.61
N GLN A 201 15.22 18.48 5.38
CA GLN A 201 16.25 18.66 4.35
C GLN A 201 16.07 17.66 3.21
N ARG A 202 15.20 16.67 3.41
CA ARG A 202 14.99 15.56 2.49
C ARG A 202 13.50 15.44 2.23
N ASN A 203 13.17 15.13 1.00
CA ASN A 203 11.81 15.04 0.55
C ASN A 203 11.65 13.86 -0.41
N VAL A 204 10.52 13.19 -0.33
CA VAL A 204 10.07 12.18 -1.30
C VAL A 204 8.77 12.68 -1.91
N THR A 205 8.73 12.88 -3.23
CA THR A 205 7.50 13.24 -3.96
C THR A 205 6.94 12.05 -4.72
N PHE A 206 5.61 11.99 -4.82
CA PHE A 206 4.89 10.95 -5.55
C PHE A 206 4.15 11.58 -6.73
N THR A 207 4.42 11.08 -7.93
CA THR A 207 3.76 11.53 -9.16
C THR A 207 2.81 10.46 -9.65
N TYR A 208 1.60 10.88 -10.02
CA TYR A 208 0.53 10.00 -10.45
C TYR A 208 0.14 10.29 -11.90
N GLU A 209 -0.31 9.25 -12.60
CA GLU A 209 -0.86 9.32 -13.95
C GLU A 209 -2.28 8.75 -13.98
N THR A 210 -3.07 9.14 -14.99
CA THR A 210 -4.39 8.55 -15.21
C THR A 210 -4.25 7.07 -15.53
N ARG A 211 -5.04 6.22 -14.88
CA ARG A 211 -5.09 4.79 -15.15
C ARG A 211 -6.23 4.45 -16.13
N PRO A 212 -6.03 3.50 -17.06
CA PRO A 212 -7.10 3.09 -17.98
C PRO A 212 -8.14 2.17 -17.33
N ASP A 213 -7.81 1.54 -16.20
CA ASP A 213 -8.63 0.59 -15.45
C ASP A 213 -9.23 1.23 -14.19
N VAL A 214 -9.97 2.32 -14.40
CA VAL A 214 -10.66 3.05 -13.34
C VAL A 214 -11.59 2.11 -12.57
N PHE A 215 -11.64 2.25 -11.25
CA PHE A 215 -12.54 1.50 -10.40
C PHE A 215 -13.25 2.39 -9.39
N THR A 216 -14.41 1.92 -8.95
CA THR A 216 -15.23 2.60 -7.96
C THR A 216 -15.59 1.62 -6.86
N ARG A 217 -15.46 2.06 -5.60
CA ARG A 217 -15.96 1.34 -4.43
C ARG A 217 -16.81 2.28 -3.57
N PHE A 218 -17.50 1.71 -2.60
CA PHE A 218 -18.33 2.46 -1.65
C PHE A 218 -17.99 2.07 -0.23
N VAL A 219 -17.97 3.06 0.67
CA VAL A 219 -17.84 2.85 2.12
C VAL A 219 -18.91 3.67 2.80
N GLY A 220 -19.82 2.98 3.50
CA GLY A 220 -20.99 3.60 4.14
C GLY A 220 -21.84 4.45 3.18
N GLY A 221 -22.02 3.99 1.94
CA GLY A 221 -22.81 4.69 0.93
C GLY A 221 -22.08 5.82 0.18
N HIS A 222 -20.88 6.21 0.60
CA HIS A 222 -20.09 7.24 -0.07
C HIS A 222 -19.16 6.64 -1.13
N LYS A 223 -19.10 7.26 -2.31
CA LYS A 223 -18.31 6.81 -3.45
C LYS A 223 -16.82 7.08 -3.23
N ILE A 224 -16.00 6.16 -3.70
CA ILE A 224 -14.55 6.32 -3.86
C ILE A 224 -14.24 5.93 -5.30
N TYR A 225 -13.89 6.92 -6.11
CA TYR A 225 -13.59 6.79 -7.53
C TYR A 225 -12.08 6.99 -7.73
N SER A 226 -11.39 5.93 -8.15
CA SER A 226 -9.94 5.90 -8.27
C SER A 226 -9.54 5.85 -9.74
N ASP A 227 -9.08 6.98 -10.24
CA ASP A 227 -8.71 7.23 -11.64
C ASP A 227 -7.22 7.48 -11.87
N LYS A 228 -6.43 7.47 -10.80
CA LYS A 228 -4.98 7.65 -10.85
C LYS A 228 -4.24 6.39 -10.37
N ARG A 229 -3.02 6.22 -10.87
CA ARG A 229 -2.04 5.23 -10.39
C ARG A 229 -0.67 5.89 -10.27
N LEU A 230 0.19 5.37 -9.39
CA LEU A 230 1.53 5.88 -9.16
C LEU A 230 2.38 5.70 -10.41
N ALA A 231 2.93 6.77 -10.96
CA ALA A 231 3.86 6.75 -12.08
C ALA A 231 5.31 6.70 -11.60
N SER A 232 5.65 7.53 -10.62
CA SER A 232 7.00 7.60 -10.08
C SER A 232 7.04 8.12 -8.65
N MET A 233 8.16 7.85 -7.98
CA MET A 233 8.50 8.43 -6.71
C MET A 233 9.95 8.95 -6.75
N THR A 234 10.14 10.22 -6.38
CA THR A 234 11.44 10.90 -6.46
C THR A 234 11.89 11.34 -5.09
N SER A 235 13.11 10.98 -4.71
CA SER A 235 13.77 11.44 -3.50
C SER A 235 14.74 12.59 -3.80
N SER A 236 14.78 13.57 -2.92
CA SER A 236 15.63 14.75 -3.03
C SER A 236 16.25 15.15 -1.70
N VAL A 237 17.38 15.86 -1.77
CA VAL A 237 18.07 16.46 -0.62
C VAL A 237 18.34 17.93 -0.95
N ASN A 238 17.85 18.85 -0.11
CA ASN A 238 17.96 20.30 -0.29
C ASN A 238 17.52 20.75 -1.70
N GLY A 239 16.46 20.14 -2.23
CA GLY A 239 15.92 20.41 -3.56
C GLY A 239 16.65 19.72 -4.73
N GLY A 240 17.82 19.12 -4.50
CA GLY A 240 18.52 18.32 -5.50
C GLY A 240 17.97 16.88 -5.56
N VAL A 241 17.55 16.43 -6.74
CA VAL A 241 17.13 15.03 -6.96
C VAL A 241 18.30 14.09 -6.67
N VAL A 242 18.02 12.98 -5.97
CA VAL A 242 18.99 11.90 -5.74
C VAL A 242 18.60 10.67 -6.55
N HIS A 243 17.38 10.18 -6.35
CA HIS A 243 16.88 8.97 -6.99
C HIS A 243 15.43 9.12 -7.42
N THR A 244 15.09 8.54 -8.56
CA THR A 244 13.71 8.38 -9.04
C THR A 244 13.41 6.90 -9.27
N HIS A 245 12.36 6.40 -8.62
CA HIS A 245 11.77 5.11 -8.91
C HIS A 245 10.62 5.30 -9.90
N THR A 246 10.65 4.59 -11.02
CA THR A 246 9.59 4.63 -12.04
C THR A 246 8.89 3.29 -12.11
N ILE A 247 7.56 3.32 -12.12
CA ILE A 247 6.72 2.13 -12.18
C ILE A 247 6.16 2.03 -13.59
N ASN A 248 6.48 0.95 -14.29
CA ASN A 248 5.92 0.66 -15.60
C ASN A 248 4.84 -0.39 -15.47
N TYR A 249 3.75 -0.21 -16.22
CA TYR A 249 2.60 -1.09 -16.19
C TYR A 249 2.38 -1.78 -17.53
N SER A 250 1.90 -3.02 -17.45
CA SER A 250 1.23 -3.67 -18.57
C SER A 250 -0.26 -3.84 -18.25
N LEU A 251 -1.07 -4.14 -19.25
CA LEU A 251 -2.49 -4.46 -19.04
C LEU A 251 -2.68 -5.97 -19.05
N ALA A 252 -3.46 -6.47 -18.09
CA ALA A 252 -3.89 -7.86 -18.09
C ALA A 252 -4.73 -8.15 -19.33
N PRO A 253 -4.44 -9.20 -20.12
CA PRO A 253 -5.09 -9.45 -21.41
C PRO A 253 -6.62 -9.58 -21.34
N LEU A 254 -7.14 -10.16 -20.25
CA LEU A 254 -8.58 -10.42 -20.11
C LEU A 254 -9.32 -9.29 -19.38
N THR A 255 -8.75 -8.76 -18.29
CA THR A 255 -9.43 -7.80 -17.42
C THR A 255 -9.06 -6.35 -17.70
N ALA A 256 -8.09 -6.11 -18.60
CA ALA A 256 -7.48 -4.80 -18.86
C ALA A 256 -6.96 -4.08 -17.62
N ARG A 257 -6.73 -4.81 -16.51
CA ARG A 257 -6.22 -4.23 -15.26
C ARG A 257 -4.74 -3.88 -15.39
N SER A 258 -4.36 -2.74 -14.83
CA SER A 258 -2.98 -2.30 -14.73
C SER A 258 -2.22 -3.21 -13.77
N ARG A 259 -1.12 -3.81 -14.23
CA ARG A 259 -0.22 -4.63 -13.41
C ARG A 259 1.20 -4.11 -13.52
N VAL A 260 1.91 -4.04 -12.40
CA VAL A 260 3.33 -3.63 -12.39
C VAL A 260 4.11 -4.60 -13.26
N GLN A 261 4.69 -4.10 -14.35
CA GLN A 261 5.57 -4.84 -15.25
C GLN A 261 7.02 -4.69 -14.79
N SER A 262 7.41 -3.50 -14.38
CA SER A 262 8.74 -3.28 -13.83
C SER A 262 8.80 -2.07 -12.89
N ILE A 263 9.77 -2.11 -11.99
CA ILE A 263 10.20 -0.97 -11.19
C ILE A 263 11.65 -0.69 -11.58
N SER A 264 11.93 0.53 -12.01
CA SER A 264 13.30 0.98 -12.33
C SER A 264 13.74 2.07 -11.37
N LEU A 265 15.05 2.20 -11.18
CA LEU A 265 15.66 3.26 -10.38
C LEU A 265 16.67 4.02 -11.26
N SER A 266 16.56 5.34 -11.27
CA SER A 266 17.51 6.25 -11.92
C SER A 266 18.12 7.23 -10.93
N ASP A 267 19.35 7.63 -11.17
CA ASP A 267 19.98 8.74 -10.46
C ASP A 267 19.59 10.11 -11.07
N ALA A 268 20.13 11.19 -10.49
CA ALA A 268 19.90 12.57 -10.94
C ALA A 268 20.35 12.87 -12.38
N SER A 269 21.20 12.02 -12.98
CA SER A 269 21.68 12.12 -14.36
C SER A 269 20.91 11.22 -15.33
N SER A 270 19.81 10.61 -14.86
CA SER A 270 18.99 9.63 -15.58
C SER A 270 19.72 8.33 -15.92
N ALA A 271 20.88 8.05 -15.31
CA ALA A 271 21.51 6.74 -15.42
C ALA A 271 20.68 5.73 -14.61
N THR A 272 20.42 4.56 -15.18
CA THR A 272 19.51 3.56 -14.62
C THR A 272 20.22 2.29 -14.17
N VAL A 273 19.69 1.67 -13.13
CA VAL A 273 19.99 0.26 -12.81
C VAL A 273 19.16 -0.68 -13.68
N ASN A 274 19.53 -1.98 -13.67
CA ASN A 274 18.66 -2.99 -14.27
C ASN A 274 17.30 -3.00 -13.55
N PRO A 275 16.18 -2.89 -14.29
CA PRO A 275 14.86 -2.84 -13.68
C PRO A 275 14.51 -4.18 -13.02
N LEU A 276 13.75 -4.10 -11.93
CA LEU A 276 13.11 -5.26 -11.33
C LEU A 276 11.84 -5.56 -12.13
N SER A 277 11.83 -6.65 -12.89
CA SER A 277 10.70 -7.04 -13.75
C SER A 277 9.82 -8.11 -13.11
N PHE A 278 8.53 -8.07 -13.44
CA PHE A 278 7.52 -9.00 -12.95
C PHE A 278 6.75 -9.62 -14.12
N ASP A 279 6.77 -10.94 -14.17
CA ASP A 279 5.94 -11.73 -15.09
C ASP A 279 4.67 -12.20 -14.40
N TRP A 280 3.55 -12.14 -15.12
CA TRP A 280 2.23 -12.46 -14.59
C TRP A 280 1.65 -13.70 -15.27
N ASN A 281 0.96 -14.52 -14.49
CA ASN A 281 0.24 -15.68 -15.02
C ASN A 281 -1.04 -15.21 -15.72
N ASP A 282 -1.03 -15.29 -17.05
CA ASP A 282 -2.16 -14.87 -17.88
C ASP A 282 -2.98 -16.06 -18.36
N ALA A 283 -4.30 -15.96 -18.17
CA ALA A 283 -5.24 -16.71 -18.97
C ALA A 283 -5.39 -16.01 -20.33
N ALA A 284 -5.13 -16.73 -21.42
CA ALA A 284 -5.44 -16.22 -22.75
C ALA A 284 -6.97 -16.12 -22.90
N PRO A 285 -7.51 -15.01 -23.46
CA PRO A 285 -8.94 -14.94 -23.77
C PRO A 285 -9.29 -16.05 -24.75
N VAL A 286 -10.04 -17.04 -24.28
CA VAL A 286 -10.67 -18.05 -25.14
C VAL A 286 -12.01 -17.51 -25.60
N SER A 287 -12.27 -17.52 -26.91
CA SER A 287 -13.60 -17.21 -27.40
C SER A 287 -14.59 -18.25 -26.87
N MET A 288 -15.76 -17.82 -26.39
CA MET A 288 -16.87 -18.72 -26.00
C MET A 288 -17.26 -19.65 -27.16
N ALA A 289 -17.04 -19.21 -28.41
CA ALA A 289 -17.22 -20.02 -29.62
C ALA A 289 -16.22 -21.17 -29.76
N GLN A 290 -14.97 -21.02 -29.29
CA GLN A 290 -13.97 -22.10 -29.26
C GLN A 290 -14.20 -23.09 -28.11
N GLN A 291 -14.82 -22.66 -27.01
CA GLN A 291 -15.12 -23.54 -25.88
C GLN A 291 -16.19 -24.58 -26.25
N HIS A 292 -17.24 -24.14 -26.97
CA HIS A 292 -18.26 -25.05 -27.52
C HIS A 292 -17.70 -26.06 -28.55
N TYR A 293 -16.62 -25.72 -29.25
CA TYR A 293 -16.00 -26.65 -30.22
C TYR A 293 -15.04 -27.66 -29.56
N LYS A 294 -14.44 -27.32 -28.41
CA LYS A 294 -13.56 -28.25 -27.68
C LYS A 294 -14.35 -29.33 -26.93
N ASP A 295 -15.52 -29.01 -26.40
CA ASP A 295 -16.33 -29.98 -25.65
C ASP A 295 -17.07 -30.99 -26.55
N ILE A 296 -17.21 -30.70 -27.84
CA ILE A 296 -17.78 -31.65 -28.83
C ILE A 296 -16.68 -32.50 -29.51
N GLY A 297 -15.41 -32.07 -29.47
CA GLY A 297 -14.30 -32.72 -30.18
C GLY A 297 -13.35 -33.60 -29.34
N GLN A 298 -13.50 -33.67 -28.02
CA GLN A 298 -12.53 -34.30 -27.10
C GLN A 298 -13.00 -35.61 -26.44
N ALA A 299 -14.01 -36.30 -27.00
CA ALA A 299 -14.38 -37.63 -26.52
C ALA A 299 -13.41 -38.77 -26.97
N VAL A 300 -12.40 -38.50 -27.81
CA VAL A 300 -11.48 -39.55 -28.28
C VAL A 300 -10.04 -39.05 -28.38
N LYS A 301 -9.28 -39.09 -27.28
CA LYS A 301 -7.86 -39.49 -27.26
C LYS A 301 -7.34 -39.51 -25.83
N LEU A 302 -7.23 -40.71 -25.26
CA LEU A 302 -6.37 -40.98 -24.11
C LEU A 302 -4.94 -40.50 -24.43
N MET A 303 -4.43 -39.52 -23.69
CA MET A 303 -3.00 -39.18 -23.71
C MET A 303 -2.23 -40.20 -22.88
N LYS A 304 -1.40 -40.98 -23.58
CA LYS A 304 -0.26 -41.71 -23.02
C LYS A 304 0.75 -40.70 -22.48
N PHE A 305 1.19 -40.90 -21.25
CA PHE A 305 2.39 -40.26 -20.70
C PHE A 305 3.63 -41.02 -21.17
N THR A 306 4.63 -40.30 -21.68
CA THR A 306 5.99 -40.81 -21.86
C THR A 306 6.94 -39.93 -21.04
N LEU A 307 7.63 -40.54 -20.08
CA LEU A 307 8.72 -39.95 -19.30
C LEU A 307 10.02 -40.04 -20.10
N ASN A 308 10.70 -38.92 -20.32
CA ASN A 308 12.05 -38.89 -20.88
C ASN A 308 13.03 -38.56 -19.74
N GLN A 309 13.64 -39.59 -19.15
CA GLN A 309 14.73 -39.47 -18.18
C GLN A 309 16.03 -39.79 -18.91
N GLY A 310 16.82 -38.76 -19.18
CA GLY A 310 18.21 -38.91 -19.62
C GLY A 310 19.12 -39.09 -18.42
N CYS A 311 19.47 -40.33 -18.09
CA CYS A 311 20.64 -40.63 -17.26
C CYS A 311 21.27 -41.93 -17.77
N GLN A 312 22.40 -41.79 -18.47
CA GLN A 312 23.24 -42.93 -18.85
C GLN A 312 24.16 -43.28 -17.69
N ILE A 313 23.98 -44.47 -17.11
CA ILE A 313 25.01 -45.13 -16.32
C ILE A 313 25.53 -46.28 -17.18
N MET A 314 26.79 -46.17 -17.59
CA MET A 314 27.54 -47.24 -18.23
C MET A 314 27.73 -48.41 -17.25
N GLN A 315 27.32 -49.61 -17.64
CA GLN A 315 27.86 -50.86 -17.10
C GLN A 315 28.75 -51.49 -18.16
N HIS A 316 30.05 -51.52 -17.88
CA HIS A 316 31.00 -52.42 -18.53
C HIS A 316 30.78 -53.84 -18.00
N ARG A 317 30.66 -54.81 -18.91
CA ARG A 317 30.89 -56.24 -18.62
C ARG A 317 32.39 -56.47 -18.46
N GLN A 318 32.78 -57.15 -17.39
CA GLN A 318 33.18 -58.56 -17.40
C GLN A 318 32.72 -59.22 -16.10
#